data_AF-A0A9X2HK95-F1
#
_entry.id   AF-A0A9X2HK95-F1
#
_cell.length_a   1.000
_cell.length_b   1.000
_cell.length_c   1.000
_cell.angle_alpha   90.00
_cell.angle_beta   90.00
_cell.angle_gamma   90.00
#
_symmetry.space_group_name_H-M   'P 1'
#
loop_
_entity.id
_entity.type
_entity.pdbx_description
1 polymer ?
#
loop_
_entity_poly.entity_id
_entity_poly.type
_entity_poly.pdbx_seq_one_letter_code
_entity_poly.pdbx_strand_id
1 'polypeptide(L)'
;MNNSEIPQYRGAEQAVPAQRSGEPEPGRFTRLKAVTVWVFALHLVGSAWGLILIGSGATTEATMRMLRETPGAEMLSEEQVRLQVQMSEWIAIGTGVFGLVLAVAVFLLVYLGLRRRANWARIVGIVMAFVSLGMGIFQIVSLVTESAFLGALGIVGPLLNLLSYAALIYWLVLAFHREVREFLVPRRMA
;
A
#
# COMPACT_ATOMS: atom_id res chain seq x y z
N MET A 1 10.45 10.61 63.37
CA MET A 1 9.36 10.67 62.37
C MET A 1 9.39 12.10 61.84
N ASN A 2 9.69 12.44 60.58
CA ASN A 2 9.34 11.82 59.31
C ASN A 2 10.22 12.50 58.23
N ASN A 3 11.30 11.84 57.78
CA ASN A 3 12.04 12.26 56.60
C ASN A 3 11.62 11.35 55.45
N SER A 4 10.63 11.79 54.69
CA SER A 4 10.24 11.18 53.42
C SER A 4 10.29 12.27 52.34
N GLU A 5 11.50 12.73 52.04
CA GLU A 5 11.81 13.34 50.75
C GLU A 5 11.72 12.26 49.68
N ILE A 6 10.50 11.88 49.33
CA ILE A 6 10.25 11.16 48.08
C ILE A 6 10.53 12.18 46.99
N PRO A 7 11.52 11.97 46.10
CA PRO A 7 11.66 12.79 44.92
C PRO A 7 10.34 12.64 44.17
N GLN A 8 9.53 13.70 44.14
CA GLN A 8 8.42 13.73 43.22
C GLN A 8 9.05 13.63 41.84
N TYR A 9 8.99 12.43 41.25
CA TYR A 9 9.01 12.28 39.81
C TYR A 9 7.81 13.08 39.34
N ARG A 10 8.03 14.38 39.11
CA ARG A 10 7.20 15.23 38.28
C ARG A 10 7.33 14.57 36.93
N GLY A 11 6.47 13.58 36.71
CA GLY A 11 6.28 12.95 35.42
C GLY A 11 6.25 14.10 34.46
N ALA A 12 7.23 14.12 33.57
CA ALA A 12 7.19 15.02 32.46
C ALA A 12 5.98 14.54 31.66
N GLU A 13 4.79 15.06 32.00
CA GLU A 13 3.92 15.64 31.00
C GLU A 13 4.82 16.62 30.24
N GLN A 14 5.65 16.05 29.35
CA GLN A 14 6.12 16.72 28.18
C GLN A 14 4.82 17.10 27.51
N ALA A 15 4.33 18.29 27.83
CA ALA A 15 3.36 18.99 27.04
C ALA A 15 3.85 18.79 25.62
N VAL A 16 3.12 17.97 24.85
CA VAL A 16 3.33 17.80 23.43
C VAL A 16 3.42 19.23 22.93
N PRO A 17 4.62 19.71 22.53
CA PRO A 17 4.82 21.13 22.32
C PRO A 17 3.77 21.51 21.30
N ALA A 18 2.87 22.43 21.71
CA ALA A 18 1.70 22.81 20.94
C ALA A 18 2.16 22.99 19.49
N GLN A 19 1.80 22.03 18.64
CA GLN A 19 2.16 22.03 17.22
C GLN A 19 1.77 23.40 16.72
N ARG A 20 2.73 24.17 16.20
CA ARG A 20 2.58 25.58 15.81
C ARG A 20 1.31 25.78 14.97
N SER A 21 0.22 26.05 15.65
CA SER A 21 -1.12 26.21 15.08
C SER A 21 -1.14 27.60 14.47
N GLY A 22 -0.62 27.72 13.26
CA GLY A 22 -0.51 28.99 12.55
C GLY A 22 0.62 29.06 11.53
N GLU A 23 1.62 28.18 11.59
CA GLU A 23 2.68 28.17 10.56
C GLU A 23 2.10 27.60 9.25
N PRO A 24 2.26 28.31 8.11
CA PRO A 24 1.74 27.84 6.82
C PRO A 24 2.41 26.52 6.45
N GLU A 25 1.62 25.61 5.89
CA GLU A 25 2.14 24.31 5.48
C GLU A 25 3.14 24.47 4.32
N PRO A 26 4.33 23.87 4.40
CA PRO A 26 5.27 23.87 3.28
C PRO A 26 4.63 23.23 2.04
N GLY A 27 4.91 23.77 0.86
CA GLY A 27 4.32 23.26 -0.39
C GLY A 27 4.58 21.76 -0.61
N ARG A 28 5.75 21.25 -0.20
CA ARG A 28 6.05 19.81 -0.28
C ARG A 28 5.25 18.96 0.70
N PHE A 29 4.87 19.49 1.86
CA PHE A 29 3.99 18.79 2.79
C PHE A 29 2.55 18.70 2.26
N THR A 30 2.06 19.78 1.63
CA THR A 30 0.78 19.76 0.92
C THR A 30 0.78 18.74 -0.22
N ARG A 31 1.86 18.69 -1.01
CA ARG A 31 2.05 17.68 -2.05
C ARG A 31 2.09 16.26 -1.47
N LEU A 32 2.76 16.04 -0.34
CA LEU A 32 2.80 14.72 0.31
C LEU A 32 1.38 14.21 0.60
N LYS A 33 0.52 15.05 1.18
CA LYS A 33 -0.88 14.71 1.44
C LYS A 33 -1.66 14.43 0.16
N ALA A 34 -1.46 15.25 -0.88
CA ALA A 34 -2.12 15.04 -2.18
C ALA A 34 -1.68 13.71 -2.82
N VAL A 35 -0.38 13.42 -2.80
CA VAL A 35 0.17 12.16 -3.34
C VAL A 35 -0.31 10.96 -2.53
N THR A 36 -0.49 11.07 -1.20
CA THR A 36 -1.12 10.00 -0.41
C THR A 36 -2.52 9.64 -0.95
N VAL A 37 -3.31 10.65 -1.33
CA VAL A 37 -4.64 10.42 -1.95
C VAL A 37 -4.49 9.79 -3.34
N TRP A 38 -3.55 10.25 -4.16
CA TRP A 38 -3.31 9.67 -5.48
C TRP A 38 -2.85 8.22 -5.43
N VAL A 39 -1.94 7.87 -4.53
CA VAL A 39 -1.50 6.48 -4.32
C VAL A 39 -2.68 5.60 -3.94
N PHE A 40 -3.55 6.07 -3.05
CA PHE A 40 -4.75 5.34 -2.66
C PHE A 40 -5.75 5.22 -3.82
N ALA A 41 -5.99 6.28 -4.57
CA ALA A 41 -6.86 6.25 -5.74
C ALA A 41 -6.37 5.28 -6.81
N LEU A 42 -5.07 5.26 -7.10
CA LEU A 42 -4.45 4.31 -8.03
C LEU A 42 -4.63 2.86 -7.54
N HIS A 43 -4.47 2.63 -6.24
CA HIS A 43 -4.73 1.32 -5.65
C HIS A 43 -6.20 0.90 -5.85
N LEU A 44 -7.16 1.79 -5.57
CA LEU A 44 -8.59 1.50 -5.80
C LEU A 44 -8.90 1.17 -7.26
N VAL A 45 -8.34 1.94 -8.20
CA VAL A 45 -8.50 1.69 -9.64
C VAL A 45 -7.91 0.33 -10.03
N GLY A 46 -6.70 0.01 -9.54
CA GLY A 46 -6.07 -1.28 -9.76
C GLY A 46 -6.86 -2.45 -9.18
N SER A 47 -7.36 -2.32 -7.95
CA SER A 47 -8.21 -3.33 -7.31
C SER A 47 -9.53 -3.52 -8.06
N ALA A 48 -10.19 -2.43 -8.47
CA ALA A 48 -11.42 -2.50 -9.26
C ALA A 48 -11.18 -3.20 -10.60
N TRP A 49 -10.08 -2.86 -11.29
CA TRP A 49 -9.69 -3.53 -12.53
C TRP A 49 -9.47 -5.04 -12.33
N GLY A 50 -8.76 -5.44 -11.28
CA GLY A 50 -8.55 -6.85 -10.95
C GLY A 50 -9.86 -7.60 -10.68
N LEU A 51 -10.78 -6.99 -9.93
CA LEU A 51 -12.10 -7.58 -9.66
C LEU A 51 -12.96 -7.69 -10.91
N ILE A 52 -12.89 -6.71 -11.83
CA ILE A 52 -13.58 -6.79 -13.13
C ILE A 52 -13.06 -7.96 -13.95
N LEU A 53 -11.74 -8.14 -14.02
CA LEU A 53 -11.13 -9.26 -14.75
C LEU A 53 -11.58 -10.61 -14.19
N ILE A 54 -11.56 -10.77 -12.86
CA ILE A 54 -12.04 -11.98 -12.19
C ILE A 54 -13.53 -12.20 -12.47
N GLY A 55 -14.36 -11.18 -12.25
CA GLY A 55 -15.81 -11.28 -12.44
C GLY A 55 -16.24 -11.50 -13.88
N SER A 56 -15.39 -11.17 -14.87
CA SER A 56 -15.66 -11.40 -16.29
C SER A 56 -15.40 -12.83 -16.76
N GLY A 57 -14.73 -13.67 -15.97
CA GLY A 57 -14.27 -15.00 -16.36
C GLY A 57 -13.01 -15.01 -17.24
N ALA A 58 -12.50 -13.84 -17.63
CA ALA A 58 -11.28 -13.73 -18.45
C ALA A 58 -10.06 -14.35 -17.77
N THR A 59 -9.93 -14.18 -16.45
CA THR A 59 -8.86 -14.83 -15.68
C THR A 59 -9.05 -16.34 -15.63
N THR A 60 -10.27 -16.83 -15.47
CA THR A 60 -10.59 -18.27 -15.47
C THR A 60 -10.10 -18.93 -16.76
N GLU A 61 -10.48 -18.35 -17.90
CA GLU A 61 -10.10 -18.85 -19.22
C GLU A 61 -8.59 -18.79 -19.43
N ALA A 62 -7.95 -17.68 -19.06
CA ALA A 62 -6.50 -17.53 -19.17
C ALA A 62 -5.76 -18.55 -18.29
N THR A 63 -6.19 -18.76 -17.05
CA THR A 63 -5.59 -19.74 -16.14
C THR A 63 -5.80 -21.17 -16.64
N MET A 64 -6.98 -21.51 -17.19
CA MET A 64 -7.22 -22.82 -17.80
C MET A 64 -6.31 -23.06 -19.01
N ARG A 65 -6.12 -22.06 -19.88
CA ARG A 65 -5.18 -22.16 -21.02
C ARG A 65 -3.74 -22.35 -20.54
N MET A 66 -3.32 -21.54 -19.58
CA MET A 66 -1.98 -21.63 -18.98
C MET A 66 -1.73 -23.01 -18.35
N LEU A 67 -2.69 -23.54 -17.60
CA LEU A 67 -2.60 -24.89 -17.00
C LEU A 67 -2.47 -25.96 -18.09
N ARG A 68 -3.29 -25.91 -19.15
CA ARG A 68 -3.22 -26.89 -20.25
C ARG A 68 -1.90 -26.85 -21.03
N GLU A 69 -1.28 -25.68 -21.13
CA GLU A 69 0.03 -25.51 -21.77
C GLU A 69 1.21 -25.85 -20.83
N THR A 70 0.93 -26.09 -19.54
CA THR A 70 1.96 -26.44 -18.56
C THR A 70 2.38 -27.91 -18.73
N PRO A 71 3.68 -28.22 -18.90
CA PRO A 71 4.16 -29.60 -19.01
C PRO A 71 3.70 -30.48 -17.82
N GLY A 72 3.13 -31.65 -18.12
CA GLY A 72 2.59 -32.57 -17.10
C GLY A 72 1.12 -32.34 -16.75
N ALA A 73 0.47 -31.30 -17.27
CA ALA A 73 -0.95 -31.06 -17.06
C ALA A 73 -1.86 -32.14 -17.68
N GLU A 74 -1.35 -32.91 -18.65
CA GLU A 74 -2.02 -34.08 -19.24
C GLU A 74 -2.36 -35.16 -18.19
N MET A 75 -1.67 -35.17 -17.05
CA MET A 75 -1.90 -36.10 -15.95
C MET A 75 -3.05 -35.68 -15.03
N LEU A 76 -3.57 -34.46 -15.17
CA LEU A 76 -4.68 -33.94 -14.38
C LEU A 76 -6.00 -34.22 -15.09
N SER A 77 -7.01 -34.65 -14.33
CA SER A 77 -8.37 -34.74 -14.87
C SER A 77 -8.96 -33.33 -15.07
N GLU A 78 -9.90 -33.18 -16.02
CA GLU A 78 -10.62 -31.91 -16.22
C GLU A 78 -11.32 -31.43 -14.93
N GLU A 79 -11.77 -32.36 -14.09
CA GLU A 79 -12.34 -32.04 -12.77
C GLU A 79 -11.30 -31.44 -11.82
N GLN A 80 -10.09 -32.00 -11.79
CA GLN A 80 -8.99 -31.49 -10.97
C GLN A 80 -8.55 -30.09 -11.42
N VAL A 81 -8.43 -29.89 -12.74
CA VAL A 81 -8.10 -28.56 -13.31
C VAL A 81 -9.17 -27.55 -12.93
N ARG A 82 -10.46 -27.88 -13.08
CA ARG A 82 -11.56 -26.97 -12.73
C ARG A 82 -11.57 -26.62 -11.25
N LEU A 83 -11.38 -27.61 -10.37
CA LEU A 83 -11.33 -27.40 -8.93
C LEU A 83 -10.13 -26.55 -8.52
N GLN A 84 -8.97 -26.77 -9.14
CA GLN A 84 -7.77 -25.96 -8.90
C GLN A 84 -7.98 -24.50 -9.31
N VAL A 85 -8.51 -24.24 -10.51
CA VAL A 85 -8.81 -22.88 -10.98
C VAL A 85 -9.81 -22.19 -10.04
N GLN A 86 -10.88 -22.88 -9.68
CA GLN A 86 -11.89 -22.34 -8.77
C GLN A 86 -11.31 -22.00 -7.39
N MET A 87 -10.45 -22.86 -6.83
CA MET A 87 -9.76 -22.57 -5.57
C MET A 87 -8.84 -21.36 -5.69
N SER A 88 -8.05 -21.27 -6.77
CA SER A 88 -7.18 -20.13 -7.05
C SER A 88 -7.95 -18.82 -7.14
N GLU A 89 -9.13 -18.82 -7.76
CA GLU A 89 -10.00 -17.64 -7.84
C GLU A 89 -10.52 -17.21 -6.47
N TRP A 90 -11.01 -18.15 -5.66
CA TRP A 90 -11.46 -17.83 -4.30
C TRP A 90 -10.35 -17.25 -3.44
N ILE A 91 -9.14 -17.80 -3.54
CA ILE A 91 -7.96 -17.27 -2.87
C ILE A 91 -7.66 -15.86 -3.39
N ALA A 92 -7.65 -15.66 -4.71
CA ALA A 92 -7.37 -14.36 -5.31
C ALA A 92 -8.39 -13.29 -4.89
N ILE A 93 -9.69 -13.61 -4.88
CA ILE A 93 -10.75 -12.74 -4.39
C ILE A 93 -10.54 -12.44 -2.90
N GLY A 94 -10.32 -13.46 -2.07
CA GLY A 94 -10.13 -13.32 -0.64
C GLY A 94 -8.92 -12.44 -0.30
N THR A 95 -7.78 -12.69 -0.93
CA THR A 95 -6.56 -11.88 -0.80
C THR A 95 -6.77 -10.45 -1.32
N GLY A 96 -7.47 -10.28 -2.44
CA GLY A 96 -7.80 -8.97 -3.02
C GLY A 96 -8.67 -8.12 -2.10
N VAL A 97 -9.75 -8.71 -1.56
CA VAL A 97 -10.66 -8.03 -0.60
C VAL A 97 -9.93 -7.69 0.70
N PHE A 98 -9.18 -8.64 1.26
CA PHE A 98 -8.37 -8.39 2.45
C PHE A 98 -7.34 -7.27 2.22
N GLY A 99 -6.64 -7.31 1.09
CA GLY A 99 -5.67 -6.29 0.68
C GLY A 99 -6.31 -4.91 0.55
N LEU A 100 -7.51 -4.83 -0.04
CA LEU A 100 -8.27 -3.59 -0.16
C LEU A 100 -8.65 -3.01 1.20
N VAL A 101 -9.16 -3.84 2.12
CA VAL A 101 -9.50 -3.41 3.49
C VAL A 101 -8.25 -2.90 4.21
N LEU A 102 -7.13 -3.62 4.09
CA LEU A 102 -5.85 -3.21 4.67
C LEU A 102 -5.36 -1.88 4.07
N ALA A 103 -5.46 -1.71 2.76
CA ALA A 103 -5.06 -0.48 2.08
C ALA A 103 -5.91 0.72 2.54
N VAL A 104 -7.22 0.56 2.71
CA VAL A 104 -8.11 1.58 3.29
C VAL A 104 -7.67 1.94 4.70
N ALA A 105 -7.43 0.95 5.56
CA ALA A 105 -7.01 1.17 6.94
C ALA A 105 -5.67 1.93 7.01
N VAL A 106 -4.68 1.50 6.22
CA VAL A 106 -3.36 2.16 6.15
C VAL A 106 -3.49 3.58 5.58
N PHE A 107 -4.28 3.78 4.53
CA PHE A 107 -4.53 5.11 3.96
C PHE A 107 -5.13 6.05 5.01
N LEU A 108 -6.18 5.63 5.72
CA LEU A 108 -6.80 6.44 6.76
C LEU A 108 -5.81 6.75 7.88
N LEU A 109 -5.05 5.75 8.34
CA LEU A 109 -4.05 5.91 9.38
C LEU A 109 -2.99 6.95 9.00
N VAL A 110 -2.41 6.82 7.80
CA VAL A 110 -1.37 7.73 7.31
C VAL A 110 -1.96 9.12 7.02
N TYR A 111 -3.08 9.20 6.31
CA TYR A 111 -3.67 10.46 5.87
C TYR A 111 -4.17 11.30 7.05
N LEU A 112 -4.89 10.69 8.00
CA LEU A 112 -5.34 11.38 9.21
C LEU A 112 -4.16 11.79 10.10
N GLY A 113 -3.16 10.92 10.21
CA GLY A 113 -1.93 11.26 10.94
C GLY A 113 -1.15 12.42 10.31
N LEU A 114 -1.05 12.47 8.98
CA LEU A 114 -0.48 13.61 8.26
C LEU A 114 -1.34 14.87 8.44
N ARG A 115 -2.68 14.78 8.39
CA ARG A 115 -3.55 15.93 8.69
C ARG A 115 -3.34 16.48 10.10
N ARG A 116 -3.05 15.60 11.06
CA ARG A 116 -2.68 15.96 12.44
C ARG A 116 -1.19 16.34 12.59
N ARG A 117 -0.46 16.55 11.48
CA ARG A 117 0.96 16.92 11.45
C ARG A 117 1.84 15.98 12.29
N ALA A 118 1.47 14.71 12.37
CA ALA A 118 2.13 13.75 13.24
C ALA A 118 3.26 13.03 12.51
N ASN A 119 4.48 13.12 13.03
CA ASN A 119 5.66 12.51 12.43
C ASN A 119 5.57 10.97 12.32
N TRP A 120 4.86 10.32 13.25
CA TRP A 120 4.68 8.86 13.22
C TRP A 120 3.95 8.40 11.95
N ALA A 121 3.03 9.21 11.42
CA ALA A 121 2.28 8.89 10.21
C ALA A 121 3.19 8.81 8.98
N ARG A 122 4.18 9.71 8.92
CA ARG A 122 5.23 9.67 7.89
C ARG A 122 6.05 8.39 7.98
N ILE A 123 6.47 8.00 9.19
CA ILE A 123 7.28 6.79 9.41
C ILE A 123 6.49 5.54 9.02
N VAL A 124 5.24 5.43 9.47
CA VAL A 124 4.36 4.30 9.11
C VAL A 124 4.17 4.25 7.59
N GLY A 125 3.90 5.38 6.94
CA GLY A 125 3.75 5.43 5.49
C GLY A 125 5.03 5.01 4.74
N ILE A 126 6.22 5.38 5.24
CA ILE A 126 7.51 4.94 4.68
C ILE A 126 7.65 3.42 4.77
N VAL A 127 7.40 2.84 5.94
CA VAL A 127 7.50 1.39 6.14
C VAL A 127 6.53 0.66 5.20
N MET A 128 5.28 1.11 5.14
CA MET A 128 4.26 0.50 4.28
C MET A 128 4.59 0.64 2.79
N ALA A 129 5.15 1.77 2.37
CA ALA A 129 5.59 1.96 0.99
C ALA A 129 6.74 1.01 0.62
N PHE A 130 7.73 0.82 1.49
CA PHE A 130 8.81 -0.15 1.24
C PHE A 130 8.31 -1.59 1.20
N VAL A 131 7.41 -1.98 2.12
CA VAL A 131 6.77 -3.31 2.10
C VAL A 131 6.01 -3.50 0.79
N SER A 132 5.23 -2.50 0.37
CA SER A 132 4.43 -2.56 -0.87
C SER A 132 5.32 -2.68 -2.11
N LEU A 133 6.40 -1.90 -2.19
CA LEU A 133 7.36 -1.96 -3.30
C LEU A 133 8.11 -3.30 -3.31
N GLY A 134 8.57 -3.77 -2.15
CA GLY A 134 9.30 -5.03 -2.03
C GLY A 134 8.44 -6.22 -2.44
N MET A 135 7.21 -6.32 -1.93
CA MET A 135 6.24 -7.34 -2.33
C MET A 135 5.86 -7.21 -3.81
N GLY A 136 5.71 -5.96 -4.28
CA GLY A 136 5.29 -5.64 -5.63
C GLY A 136 6.28 -6.07 -6.72
N ILE A 137 7.59 -6.00 -6.45
CA ILE A 137 8.63 -6.42 -7.41
C ILE A 137 8.51 -7.92 -7.73
N PHE A 138 8.23 -8.76 -6.74
CA PHE A 138 8.04 -10.20 -6.98
C PHE A 138 6.81 -10.51 -7.83
N GLN A 139 5.77 -9.66 -7.76
CA GLN A 139 4.54 -9.83 -8.51
C GLN A 139 4.67 -9.43 -9.99
N ILE A 140 5.65 -8.58 -10.35
CA ILE A 140 5.83 -8.13 -11.74
C ILE A 140 6.07 -9.30 -12.69
N VAL A 141 6.87 -10.30 -12.29
CA VAL A 141 7.19 -11.46 -13.15
C VAL A 141 5.94 -12.31 -13.41
N SER A 142 5.15 -12.56 -12.37
CA SER A 142 3.88 -13.30 -12.52
C SER A 142 2.88 -12.53 -13.38
N LEU A 143 2.75 -11.22 -13.15
CA LEU A 143 1.89 -10.34 -13.94
C LEU A 143 2.26 -10.36 -15.42
N VAL A 144 3.54 -10.29 -15.77
CA VAL A 144 3.98 -10.31 -17.18
C VAL A 144 3.64 -11.65 -17.84
N THR A 145 3.85 -12.76 -17.13
CA THR A 145 3.53 -14.11 -17.63
C THR A 145 2.03 -14.27 -17.85
N GLU A 146 1.19 -13.90 -16.88
CA GLU A 146 -0.28 -13.97 -17.00
C GLU A 146 -0.84 -13.03 -18.07
N SER A 147 -0.21 -11.85 -18.23
CA SER A 147 -0.62 -10.86 -19.25
C SER A 147 -0.55 -11.42 -20.67
N ALA A 148 0.40 -12.33 -20.94
CA ALA A 148 0.53 -12.97 -22.24
C ALA A 148 -0.71 -13.81 -22.60
N PHE A 149 -1.34 -14.44 -21.60
CA PHE A 149 -2.54 -15.27 -21.78
C PHE A 149 -3.84 -14.45 -21.83
N LEU A 150 -3.84 -13.23 -21.27
CA LEU A 150 -4.98 -12.29 -21.28
C LEU A 150 -4.99 -11.36 -22.51
N GLY A 151 -3.95 -11.39 -23.35
CA GLY A 151 -3.85 -10.53 -24.53
C GLY A 151 -3.87 -9.04 -24.17
N ALA A 152 -4.59 -8.23 -24.96
CA ALA A 152 -4.63 -6.77 -24.77
C ALA A 152 -5.17 -6.34 -23.39
N LEU A 153 -6.08 -7.13 -22.79
CA LEU A 153 -6.63 -6.86 -21.45
C LEU A 153 -5.57 -7.07 -20.36
N GLY A 154 -4.62 -7.97 -20.60
CA GLY A 154 -3.52 -8.27 -19.67
C GLY A 154 -2.59 -7.08 -19.43
N ILE A 155 -2.40 -6.20 -20.42
CA ILE A 155 -1.42 -5.09 -20.36
C ILE A 155 -1.82 -4.01 -19.37
N VAL A 156 -3.13 -3.81 -19.12
CA VAL A 156 -3.63 -2.73 -18.27
C VAL A 156 -3.17 -2.88 -16.81
N GLY A 157 -3.17 -4.11 -16.29
CA GLY A 157 -2.74 -4.40 -14.91
C GLY A 157 -1.28 -4.00 -14.62
N PRO A 158 -0.30 -4.48 -15.39
CA PRO A 158 1.10 -4.06 -15.28
C PRO A 158 1.30 -2.54 -15.38
N LEU A 159 0.60 -1.85 -16.29
CA LEU A 159 0.70 -0.40 -16.42
C LEU A 159 0.19 0.34 -15.18
N LEU A 160 -0.95 -0.08 -14.63
CA LEU A 160 -1.49 0.48 -13.38
C LEU A 160 -0.56 0.23 -12.20
N ASN A 161 0.09 -0.93 -12.13
CA ASN A 161 1.09 -1.24 -11.10
C ASN A 161 2.34 -0.36 -11.25
N LEU A 162 2.86 -0.21 -12.47
CA LEU A 162 4.01 0.66 -12.71
C LEU A 162 3.72 2.11 -12.30
N LEU A 163 2.53 2.61 -12.65
CA LEU A 163 2.08 3.94 -12.24
C LEU A 163 1.95 4.06 -10.71
N SER A 164 1.44 3.02 -10.05
CA SER A 164 1.34 2.96 -8.59
C SER A 164 2.71 2.97 -7.93
N TYR A 165 3.70 2.24 -8.47
CA TYR A 165 5.07 2.26 -7.96
C TYR A 165 5.75 3.60 -8.18
N ALA A 166 5.57 4.24 -9.33
CA ALA A 166 6.06 5.58 -9.57
C ALA A 166 5.48 6.59 -8.56
N ALA A 167 4.18 6.50 -8.28
CA ALA A 167 3.52 7.33 -7.27
C ALA A 167 4.04 7.06 -5.85
N LEU A 168 4.26 5.80 -5.47
CA LEU A 168 4.87 5.42 -4.18
C LEU A 168 6.31 5.92 -4.04
N ILE A 169 7.12 5.80 -5.09
CA ILE A 169 8.50 6.31 -5.10
C ILE A 169 8.48 7.84 -4.94
N TYR A 170 7.62 8.54 -5.68
CA TYR A 170 7.47 9.99 -5.53
C TYR A 170 6.99 10.37 -4.13
N TRP A 171 6.07 9.59 -3.55
CA TRP A 171 5.64 9.76 -2.16
C TRP A 171 6.80 9.63 -1.18
N LEU A 172 7.66 8.62 -1.35
CA LEU A 172 8.87 8.43 -0.53
C LEU A 172 9.83 9.61 -0.66
N VAL A 173 10.06 10.12 -1.87
CA VAL A 173 10.90 11.32 -2.09
C VAL A 173 10.37 12.52 -1.30
N LEU A 174 9.05 12.74 -1.29
CA LEU A 174 8.43 13.80 -0.48
C LEU A 174 8.53 13.52 1.02
N ALA A 175 8.33 12.26 1.43
CA ALA A 175 8.38 11.86 2.83
C ALA A 175 9.78 12.01 3.44
N PHE A 176 10.83 11.76 2.67
CA PHE A 176 12.22 11.96 3.11
C PHE A 176 12.70 13.41 2.97
N HIS A 177 11.92 14.27 2.33
CA HIS A 177 12.35 15.64 2.10
C HIS A 177 12.59 16.42 3.40
N ARG A 178 13.68 17.18 3.44
CA ARG A 178 14.09 17.94 4.63
C ARG A 178 13.01 18.88 5.14
N GLU A 179 12.36 19.64 4.27
CA GLU A 179 11.25 20.55 4.63
C GLU A 179 10.10 19.81 5.35
N VAL A 180 9.73 18.61 4.86
CA VAL A 180 8.67 17.79 5.48
C VAL A 180 9.13 17.28 6.85
N ARG A 181 10.40 16.89 6.96
CA ARG A 181 10.95 16.41 8.22
C ARG A 181 11.03 17.50 9.29
N GLU A 182 11.56 18.66 8.94
CA GLU A 182 11.68 19.80 9.86
C GLU A 182 10.30 20.32 10.29
N PHE A 183 9.31 20.27 9.41
CA PHE A 183 7.94 20.66 9.73
C PHE A 183 7.25 19.71 10.70
N LEU A 184 7.53 18.40 10.61
CA LEU A 184 6.87 17.37 11.43
C LEU A 184 7.61 17.04 12.73
N VAL A 185 8.91 17.29 12.80
CA VAL A 185 9.74 17.00 13.98
C VAL A 185 10.00 18.31 14.74
N PRO A 186 9.48 18.46 15.97
CA PRO A 186 9.81 19.62 16.80
C PRO A 186 11.33 19.72 16.96
N ARG A 187 11.92 20.89 16.67
CA ARG A 187 13.31 21.16 17.07
C ARG A 187 13.37 21.02 18.58
N ARG A 188 14.06 20.00 19.09
CA ARG A 188 14.52 20.03 20.48
C ARG A 188 15.46 21.22 20.56
N MET A 189 15.02 22.28 21.24
CA MET A 189 15.94 23.35 21.61
C MET A 189 16.96 22.69 22.54
N ALA A 190 18.20 22.63 22.07
CA ALA A 190 19.35 22.20 22.86
C ALA A 190 19.69 23.29 23.87
#